data_AF-A0A3Q0RU96-F1
#
_entry.id   AF-A0A3Q0RU96-F1
#
_cell.length_a   1.000
_cell.length_b   1.000
_cell.length_c   1.000
_cell.angle_alpha   90.00
_cell.angle_beta   90.00
_cell.angle_gamma   90.00
#
_symmetry.space_group_name_H-M   'P 1'
#
loop_
_entity.id
_entity.type
_entity.pdbx_description
1 polymer ?
#
loop_
_entity_poly.entity_id
_entity_poly.type
_entity_poly.pdbx_seq_one_letter_code
_entity_poly.pdbx_strand_id
1 'polypeptide(L)'
;MSPVPVLPLVINCFMSVLGCLATLKLIPAFKDHFISARLYGVDLNKTSKKEVPESQGVISGTVFLIILFCFIPVPFLSCFVGDQCMGFPHDEVSTLMSVHNLKRKAPNPDC
;
A
#
# COMPACT_ATOMS: atom_id res chain seq x y z
N MET A 1 -18.97 -2.17 21.18
CA MET A 1 -18.66 -1.62 19.84
C MET A 1 -17.62 -0.54 20.07
N SER A 2 -16.35 -0.83 19.81
CA SER A 2 -15.24 0.10 20.10
C SER A 2 -15.42 1.39 19.28
N PRO A 3 -15.11 2.57 19.85
CA PRO A 3 -15.15 3.82 19.10
C PRO A 3 -14.07 3.75 18.02
N VAL A 4 -14.48 3.50 16.78
CA VAL A 4 -13.57 3.55 15.63
C VAL A 4 -13.04 4.99 15.57
N PRO A 5 -11.72 5.21 15.48
CA PRO A 5 -11.20 6.56 15.39
C PRO A 5 -11.65 7.14 14.04
N VAL A 6 -12.66 8.01 14.08
CA VAL A 6 -13.29 8.60 12.88
C VAL A 6 -12.31 9.50 12.13
N LEU A 7 -11.39 10.15 12.85
CA LEU A 7 -10.39 11.05 12.32
C LEU A 7 -9.44 10.39 11.28
N PRO A 8 -8.74 9.27 11.57
CA PRO A 8 -7.91 8.60 10.57
C PRO A 8 -8.70 8.03 9.39
N LEU A 9 -9.97 7.62 9.60
CA LEU A 9 -10.84 7.18 8.49
C LEU A 9 -11.15 8.33 7.53
N VAL A 10 -11.47 9.51 8.05
CA VAL A 10 -11.72 10.71 7.24
C VAL A 10 -10.45 11.11 6.48
N ILE A 11 -9.29 11.14 7.16
CA ILE A 11 -8.00 11.45 6.52
C ILE A 11 -7.67 10.45 5.42
N ASN A 12 -7.87 9.16 5.65
CA ASN A 12 -7.67 8.13 4.64
C ASN A 12 -8.61 8.32 3.43
N CYS A 13 -9.87 8.70 3.66
CA CYS A 13 -10.81 8.99 2.59
C CYS A 13 -10.35 10.18 1.72
N PHE A 14 -9.92 11.29 2.35
CA PHE A 14 -9.36 12.43 1.64
C PHE A 14 -8.09 12.08 0.86
N MET A 15 -7.14 11.37 1.49
CA MET A 15 -5.91 10.90 0.82
C MET A 15 -6.22 9.96 -0.36
N SER A 16 -7.23 9.11 -0.24
CA SER A 16 -7.66 8.22 -1.33
C SER A 16 -8.22 9.00 -2.52
N VAL A 17 -9.03 10.03 -2.27
CA VAL A 17 -9.54 10.92 -3.34
C VAL A 17 -8.40 11.66 -4.03
N LEU A 18 -7.47 12.23 -3.26
CA LEU A 18 -6.28 12.88 -3.82
C LEU A 18 -5.42 11.90 -4.62
N GLY A 19 -5.25 10.67 -4.12
CA GLY A 19 -4.57 9.57 -4.80
C GLY A 19 -5.22 9.19 -6.13
N CYS A 20 -6.55 9.15 -6.17
CA CYS A 20 -7.30 8.90 -7.38
C CYS A 20 -7.06 10.01 -8.42
N LEU A 21 -7.16 11.28 -8.02
CA LEU A 21 -6.88 12.42 -8.90
C LEU A 21 -5.43 12.43 -9.40
N ALA A 22 -4.47 12.10 -8.54
CA ALA A 22 -3.07 11.96 -8.91
C ALA A 22 -2.90 10.84 -9.94
N THR A 23 -3.46 9.66 -9.69
CA THR A 23 -3.38 8.51 -10.61
C THR A 23 -3.96 8.86 -11.99
N LEU A 24 -5.12 9.53 -12.05
CA LEU A 24 -5.74 9.97 -13.30
C LEU A 24 -4.87 10.95 -14.10
N LYS A 25 -4.04 11.75 -13.42
CA LYS A 25 -3.11 12.70 -14.06
C LYS A 25 -1.77 12.06 -14.41
N LEU A 26 -1.28 11.12 -13.59
CA LEU A 26 -0.01 10.43 -13.84
C LEU A 26 -0.09 9.43 -14.99
N ILE A 27 -1.19 8.69 -15.14
CA ILE A 27 -1.36 7.71 -16.24
C ILE A 27 -1.06 8.33 -17.62
N PRO A 28 -1.68 9.45 -18.04
CA PRO A 28 -1.37 10.05 -19.33
C PRO A 28 0.01 10.71 -19.37
N ALA A 29 0.50 11.27 -18.26
CA ALA A 29 1.82 11.91 -18.20
C ALA A 29 2.98 10.93 -18.39
N PHE A 30 2.83 9.70 -17.88
CA PHE A 30 3.86 8.67 -18.02
C PHE A 30 3.76 7.87 -19.32
N LYS A 31 2.68 8.01 -20.09
CA LYS A 31 2.47 7.27 -21.33
C LYS A 31 3.69 7.31 -22.27
N ASP A 32 4.28 8.48 -22.46
CA ASP A 32 5.43 8.65 -23.37
C ASP A 32 6.68 7.93 -22.84
N HIS A 33 6.87 7.85 -21.52
CA HIS A 33 7.96 7.10 -20.91
C HIS A 33 7.83 5.58 -21.13
N PHE A 34 6.61 5.03 -21.05
CA PHE A 34 6.36 3.61 -21.33
C PHE A 34 6.58 3.27 -22.81
N ILE A 35 6.13 4.16 -23.71
CA ILE A 35 6.35 4.00 -25.15
C ILE A 35 7.85 4.07 -25.49
N SER A 36 8.56 5.05 -24.93
CA SER A 36 10.02 5.17 -25.11
C SER A 36 10.80 3.97 -24.57
N ALA A 37 10.31 3.32 -23.51
CA ALA A 37 10.92 2.12 -22.94
C ALA A 37 10.60 0.82 -23.71
N ARG A 38 9.86 0.90 -24.83
CA ARG A 38 9.31 -0.25 -25.57
C ARG A 38 8.40 -1.16 -24.73
N LEU A 39 7.84 -0.63 -23.64
CA LEU A 39 6.84 -1.29 -22.82
C LEU A 39 5.44 -0.91 -23.34
N TYR A 40 5.17 -1.29 -24.58
CA TYR A 40 3.88 -1.09 -25.23
C TYR A 40 3.48 -2.35 -25.99
N GLY A 41 2.18 -2.57 -26.05
CA GLY A 41 1.54 -3.68 -26.75
C GLY A 41 0.59 -3.14 -27.79
N VAL A 42 0.23 -3.98 -28.74
CA VAL A 42 -0.84 -3.68 -29.69
C VAL A 42 -2.03 -4.55 -29.31
N ASP A 43 -3.21 -3.95 -29.27
CA ASP A 43 -4.44 -4.69 -29.09
C ASP A 43 -4.65 -5.68 -30.25
N LEU A 44 -4.42 -6.96 -29.98
CA LEU A 44 -4.52 -8.05 -30.97
C LEU A 44 -5.96 -8.29 -31.43
N ASN A 45 -6.95 -7.81 -30.67
CA ASN A 45 -8.37 -7.95 -31.00
C ASN A 45 -8.88 -6.78 -31.86
N LYS A 46 -7.99 -5.84 -32.25
CA LYS A 46 -8.36 -4.71 -33.10
C LYS A 46 -7.45 -4.62 -34.33
N THR A 47 -8.06 -4.32 -35.48
CA THR A 47 -7.34 -4.03 -36.74
C THR A 47 -6.49 -2.76 -36.67
N SER A 48 -6.78 -1.89 -35.69
CA SER A 48 -6.03 -0.66 -35.44
C SER A 48 -4.75 -0.96 -34.67
N LYS A 49 -3.59 -0.81 -35.32
CA LYS A 49 -2.26 -1.01 -34.71
C LYS A 49 -1.82 0.18 -33.84
N LYS A 50 -2.68 0.61 -32.91
CA LYS A 50 -2.34 1.68 -31.97
C LYS A 50 -1.55 1.09 -30.81
N GLU A 51 -0.40 1.67 -30.52
CA GLU A 51 0.44 1.29 -29.38
C GLU A 51 -0.26 1.70 -28.08
N VAL A 52 -0.49 0.72 -27.20
CA VAL A 52 -1.06 0.88 -25.87
C VAL A 52 0.08 0.64 -24.87
N PRO A 53 0.34 1.57 -23.93
CA PRO A 53 1.39 1.38 -22.96
C PRO A 53 1.01 0.21 -22.03
N GLU A 54 1.92 -0.76 -21.92
CA GLU A 54 1.74 -1.91 -21.05
C GLU A 54 2.10 -1.53 -19.60
N SER A 55 1.63 -2.33 -18.64
CA SER A 55 2.01 -2.21 -17.23
C SER A 55 1.58 -0.91 -16.52
N GLN A 56 0.47 -0.28 -16.91
CA GLN A 56 -0.07 0.90 -16.21
C GLN A 56 -0.39 0.67 -14.72
N GLY A 57 -0.55 -0.59 -14.31
CA GLY A 57 -0.74 -0.98 -12.91
C GLY A 57 0.42 -0.57 -11.99
N VAL A 58 1.64 -0.41 -12.52
CA VAL A 58 2.79 0.06 -11.72
C VAL A 58 2.56 1.49 -11.21
N ILE A 59 1.94 2.35 -12.02
CA ILE A 59 1.67 3.75 -11.66
C ILE A 59 0.67 3.80 -10.50
N SER A 60 -0.43 3.06 -10.61
CA SER A 60 -1.42 2.97 -9.52
C SER A 60 -0.83 2.34 -8.26
N GLY A 61 0.03 1.33 -8.40
CA GLY A 61 0.70 0.68 -7.28
C GLY A 61 1.65 1.63 -6.54
N THR A 62 2.46 2.40 -7.27
CA THR A 62 3.36 3.39 -6.68
C THR A 62 2.59 4.49 -5.96
N VAL A 63 1.51 5.03 -6.55
CA VAL A 63 0.66 6.04 -5.89
C VAL A 63 0.04 5.47 -4.61
N PHE A 64 -0.45 4.24 -4.64
CA PHE A 64 -0.99 3.56 -3.45
C PHE A 64 0.05 3.40 -2.34
N LEU A 65 1.28 2.96 -2.68
CA LEU A 65 2.36 2.82 -1.70
C LEU A 65 2.77 4.17 -1.09
N ILE A 66 2.83 5.23 -1.89
CA ILE A 66 3.11 6.59 -1.40
C ILE A 66 2.04 7.02 -0.40
N ILE A 67 0.76 6.82 -0.73
CA ILE A 67 -0.36 7.15 0.18
C ILE A 67 -0.25 6.37 1.48
N LEU A 68 0.04 5.07 1.42
CA LEU A 68 0.25 4.25 2.61
C LEU A 68 1.42 4.77 3.44
N PHE A 69 2.57 5.09 2.83
CA PHE A 69 3.71 5.64 3.56
C PHE A 69 3.40 6.98 4.22
N CYS A 70 2.61 7.84 3.57
CA CYS A 70 2.12 9.09 4.18
C CYS A 70 1.07 8.84 5.27
N PHE A 71 0.31 7.75 5.19
CA PHE A 71 -0.72 7.41 6.16
C PHE A 71 -0.17 6.72 7.42
N ILE A 72 0.91 5.94 7.32
CA ILE A 72 1.57 5.27 8.47
C ILE A 72 1.75 6.21 9.67
N PRO A 73 2.30 7.44 9.56
CA PRO A 73 2.53 8.29 10.73
C PRO A 73 1.25 8.87 11.35
N VAL A 74 0.13 8.93 10.62
CA VAL A 74 -1.14 9.53 11.08
C VAL A 74 -1.70 8.88 12.35
N PRO A 75 -1.87 7.54 12.46
CA PRO A 75 -2.31 6.89 13.69
C PRO A 75 -1.30 7.00 14.83
N PHE A 76 0.00 7.08 14.55
CA PHE A 76 1.05 7.22 15.57
C PHE A 76 1.18 8.66 16.08
N LEU A 77 0.82 9.68 15.28
CA LEU A 77 0.89 11.09 15.68
C LEU A 77 -0.03 11.40 16.87
N SER A 78 -1.19 10.76 16.94
CA SER A 78 -2.09 10.84 18.10
C SER A 78 -1.43 10.39 19.41
N CYS A 79 -0.50 9.44 19.34
CA CYS A 79 0.28 8.97 20.48
C CYS A 79 1.42 9.95 20.83
N PHE A 80 1.96 10.67 19.85
CA PHE A 80 3.04 11.65 20.04
C PHE A 80 2.55 13.01 20.56
N VAL A 81 1.32 13.41 20.22
CA VAL A 81 0.72 14.71 20.59
C VAL A 81 -0.09 14.61 21.90
N GLY A 82 -0.59 13.44 22.25
CA GLY A 82 -1.18 13.17 23.57
C GLY A 82 -0.10 12.70 24.54
N ASP A 83 -0.01 13.32 25.71
CA ASP A 83 1.02 13.15 26.74
C ASP A 83 1.05 11.76 27.43
N GLN A 84 0.95 10.65 26.68
CA GLN A 84 0.89 9.28 27.22
C GLN A 84 1.54 8.24 26.29
N CYS A 85 2.85 8.36 26.06
CA CYS A 85 3.65 7.29 25.47
C CYS A 85 4.09 6.28 26.54
N MET A 86 3.22 5.33 26.89
CA MET A 86 3.69 4.05 27.45
C MET A 86 4.22 3.21 26.30
N GLY A 87 5.50 3.40 25.96
CA GLY A 87 6.36 2.47 25.22
C GLY A 87 5.83 1.93 23.87
N PHE A 88 6.51 2.25 22.78
CA PHE A 88 6.30 1.60 21.49
C PHE A 88 6.31 0.06 21.68
N PRO A 89 5.20 -0.67 21.40
CA PRO A 89 5.09 -2.09 21.71
C PRO A 89 5.87 -2.91 20.68
N HIS A 90 7.16 -3.12 20.96
CA HIS A 90 8.03 -4.02 20.19
C HIS A 90 7.63 -5.50 20.32
N ASP A 91 6.78 -5.83 21.31
CA ASP A 91 6.48 -7.20 21.73
C ASP A 91 5.54 -7.96 20.77
N GLU A 92 4.56 -7.29 20.15
CA GLU A 92 3.63 -7.95 19.22
C GLU A 92 4.29 -8.34 17.89
N VAL A 93 5.21 -7.53 17.37
CA VAL A 93 5.92 -7.80 16.11
C VAL A 93 6.92 -8.95 16.28
N SER A 94 7.62 -8.99 17.42
CA SER A 94 8.50 -10.09 17.81
C SER A 94 7.73 -11.40 17.96
N THR A 95 6.58 -11.36 18.62
CA THR A 95 5.79 -12.57 18.90
C THR A 95 5.22 -13.19 17.63
N LEU A 96 4.76 -12.40 16.66
CA LEU A 96 4.28 -12.91 15.37
C LEU A 96 5.40 -13.56 14.53
N MET A 97 6.63 -13.03 14.60
CA MET A 97 7.80 -13.64 13.97
C MET A 97 8.22 -14.95 14.66
N SER A 98 8.09 -15.03 15.99
CA SER A 98 8.39 -16.24 16.76
C SER A 98 7.34 -17.34 16.57
N VAL A 99 6.05 -17.00 16.45
CA VAL A 99 4.95 -17.97 16.22
C VAL A 99 5.06 -18.65 14.85
N HIS A 100 5.53 -17.94 13.82
CA HIS A 100 5.76 -18.56 12.50
C HIS A 100 6.88 -19.61 12.51
N ASN A 101 7.82 -19.52 13.47
CA ASN A 101 8.90 -20.49 13.64
C ASN A 101 8.50 -21.70 14.52
N LEU A 102 7.43 -21.60 15.32
CA LEU A 102 7.01 -22.68 16.22
C LEU A 102 6.07 -23.72 15.57
N LYS A 103 5.45 -23.44 14.41
CA LYS A 103 4.66 -24.46 13.69
C LYS A 103 5.50 -25.51 12.93
N ARG A 104 6.82 -25.56 13.16
CA ARG A 104 7.74 -26.62 12.66
C ARG A 104 8.34 -27.52 13.74
N LYS A 105 7.96 -27.37 15.01
CA LYS A 105 8.36 -28.33 16.06
C LYS A 105 7.14 -29.04 16.62
N ALA A 106 6.69 -30.07 15.90
CA ALA A 106 5.81 -31.07 16.49
C ALA A 106 6.55 -31.73 17.68
N PRO A 107 5.92 -31.83 18.87
CA PRO A 107 6.50 -32.56 20.00
C PRO A 107 6.49 -34.07 19.73
N ASN A 108 7.63 -34.71 20.02
CA ASN A 108 7.79 -36.16 20.07
C ASN A 108 6.94 -36.75 21.21
N PRO A 109 6.10 -37.77 20.97
CA PRO A 109 5.32 -38.41 22.02
C PRO A 109 6.14 -39.53 22.67
N ASP A 110 7.02 -39.21 23.61
CA ASP A 110 7.62 -40.19 24.53
C ASP A 110 7.91 -39.52 25.88
N CYS A 111 7.02 -39.74 26.85
CA CYS A 111 7.25 -39.99 28.29
C CYS A 111 5.93 -39.85 29.06
#